data_AF-A0A235BY97-F1
#
_entry.id   AF-A0A235BY97-F1
#
_cell.length_a   1.000
_cell.length_b   1.000
_cell.length_c   1.000
_cell.angle_alpha   90.00
_cell.angle_beta   90.00
_cell.angle_gamma   90.00
#
_symmetry.space_group_name_H-M   'P 1'
#
loop_
_entity.id
_entity.type
_entity.pdbx_description
1 polymer ?
#
loop_
_entity_poly.entity_id
_entity_poly.type
_entity_poly.pdbx_seq_one_letter_code
_entity_poly.pdbx_strand_id
1 'polypeptide(L)'
;MKISEFTPDKIESLPVDIQKLVWRTLFYKSQITMYEREYRTRKDDKTFEKLGKYREVFKNMREIINKKCKSKGLENIIIVD
;
A
#
# COMPACT_ATOMS: atom_id res chain seq x y z
N MET A 1 10.88 -1.27 9.46
CA MET A 1 9.60 -1.09 10.20
C MET A 1 8.38 -1.73 9.50
N LYS A 2 7.52 -2.45 10.25
CA LYS A 2 6.20 -2.94 9.78
C LYS A 2 5.08 -1.95 10.12
N ILE A 3 4.24 -1.61 9.15
CA ILE A 3 3.11 -0.67 9.28
C ILE A 3 1.84 -1.32 8.74
N SER A 4 0.73 -1.16 9.45
CA SER A 4 -0.64 -1.42 8.97
C SER A 4 -1.54 -0.21 9.18
N GLU A 5 -2.80 -0.31 8.73
CA GLU A 5 -3.82 0.71 8.99
C GLU A 5 -4.15 0.87 10.49
N PHE A 6 -3.79 -0.12 11.31
CA PHE A 6 -4.00 -0.13 12.76
C PHE A 6 -2.80 0.38 13.57
N THR A 7 -1.76 0.90 12.90
CA THR A 7 -0.59 1.48 13.57
C THR A 7 -0.40 2.95 13.15
N PRO A 8 -1.38 3.84 13.41
CA PRO A 8 -1.29 5.25 12.99
C PRO A 8 -0.11 5.97 13.65
N ASP A 9 0.24 5.59 14.89
CA ASP A 9 1.40 6.08 15.64
C ASP A 9 2.72 5.91 14.85
N LYS A 10 2.92 4.74 14.23
CA LYS A 10 4.10 4.45 13.40
C LYS A 10 4.10 5.23 12.09
N ILE A 11 2.93 5.63 11.61
CA ILE A 11 2.81 6.47 10.43
C ILE A 11 3.17 7.90 10.83
N GLU A 12 2.59 8.42 11.91
CA GLU A 12 2.83 9.77 12.42
C GLU A 12 4.30 10.03 12.80
N SER A 13 5.05 9.00 13.18
CA SER A 13 6.49 9.12 13.44
C SER A 13 7.35 9.32 12.19
N LEU A 14 6.81 9.15 10.98
CA LEU A 14 7.54 9.31 9.72
C LEU A 14 7.56 10.76 9.25
N PRO A 15 8.52 11.15 8.38
CA PRO A 15 8.45 12.42 7.67
C PRO A 15 7.13 12.57 6.89
N VAL A 16 6.50 13.74 6.93
CA VAL A 16 5.19 14.06 6.33
C VAL A 16 5.06 13.58 4.87
N ASP A 17 6.15 13.68 4.10
CA ASP A 17 6.19 13.29 2.71
C ASP A 17 6.25 11.77 2.48
N ILE A 18 6.65 11.00 3.49
CA ILE A 18 6.54 9.53 3.54
C ILE A 18 5.18 9.14 4.11
N GLN A 19 4.65 9.85 5.12
CA GLN A 19 3.31 9.61 5.67
C GLN A 19 2.25 9.60 4.56
N LYS A 20 2.26 10.63 3.70
CA LYS A 20 1.34 10.74 2.55
C LYS A 20 1.43 9.53 1.62
N LEU A 21 2.63 9.01 1.37
CA LEU A 21 2.84 7.84 0.54
C LEU A 21 2.33 6.57 1.22
N VAL A 22 2.58 6.41 2.52
CA VAL A 22 2.12 5.27 3.32
C VAL A 22 0.59 5.23 3.33
N TRP A 23 -0.08 6.34 3.65
CA TRP A 23 -1.55 6.42 3.61
C TRP A 23 -2.11 6.09 2.23
N ARG A 24 -1.51 6.62 1.16
CA ARG A 24 -1.93 6.30 -0.21
C ARG A 24 -1.70 4.82 -0.55
N THR A 25 -0.65 4.20 -0.02
CA THR A 25 -0.37 2.78 -0.22
C THR A 25 -1.35 1.89 0.54
N LEU A 26 -1.71 2.27 1.76
CA LEU A 26 -2.76 1.62 2.55
C LEU A 26 -4.13 1.70 1.86
N PHE A 27 -4.45 2.83 1.22
CA PHE A 27 -5.65 2.94 0.39
C PHE A 27 -5.66 1.93 -0.76
N TYR A 28 -4.58 1.81 -1.54
CA TYR A 28 -4.56 0.82 -2.63
C TYR A 28 -4.63 -0.61 -2.12
N LYS A 29 -4.03 -0.87 -0.96
CA LYS A 29 -4.13 -2.15 -0.29
C LYS A 29 -5.57 -2.47 0.11
N SER A 30 -6.30 -1.54 0.73
CA SER A 30 -7.69 -1.76 1.11
C SER A 30 -8.58 -2.00 -0.11
N GLN A 31 -8.31 -1.34 -1.25
CA GLN A 31 -8.98 -1.66 -2.51
C GLN A 31 -8.68 -3.08 -2.97
N ILE A 32 -7.43 -3.54 -2.94
CA ILE A 32 -7.07 -4.93 -3.27
C ILE A 32 -7.82 -5.92 -2.37
N THR A 33 -7.79 -5.71 -1.05
CA THR A 33 -8.47 -6.58 -0.08
C THR A 33 -9.99 -6.62 -0.28
N MET A 34 -10.60 -5.47 -0.52
CA MET A 34 -12.03 -5.36 -0.83
C MET A 34 -12.37 -6.12 -2.11
N TYR A 35 -11.62 -5.89 -3.19
CA TYR A 35 -11.83 -6.58 -4.46
C TYR A 35 -11.64 -8.10 -4.34
N GLU A 36 -10.60 -8.55 -3.63
CA GLU A 36 -10.35 -9.97 -3.41
C GLU A 36 -11.45 -10.63 -2.57
N ARG A 37 -12.06 -9.91 -1.62
CA ARG A 37 -13.19 -10.42 -0.82
C ARG A 37 -14.49 -10.46 -1.62
N GLU A 38 -14.86 -9.36 -2.26
CA GLU A 38 -16.15 -9.22 -2.94
C GLU A 38 -16.23 -10.01 -4.25
N TYR A 39 -15.11 -10.14 -4.95
CA TYR A 39 -15.07 -10.72 -6.30
C TYR A 39 -14.34 -12.06 -6.35
N ARG A 40 -14.05 -12.69 -5.19
CA ARG A 40 -13.38 -14.00 -5.11
C ARG A 40 -14.00 -15.07 -6.01
N THR A 41 -15.31 -15.01 -6.22
CA THR A 41 -16.11 -15.97 -6.99
C THR A 41 -16.52 -15.45 -8.38
N ARG A 42 -16.23 -14.19 -8.70
CA ARG A 42 -16.64 -13.58 -9.98
C ARG A 42 -15.51 -13.72 -11.02
N LYS A 43 -15.88 -14.02 -12.26
CA LYS A 43 -14.98 -14.19 -13.41
C LYS A 43 -15.25 -13.15 -14.50
N ASP A 44 -15.36 -11.87 -14.13
CA ASP A 44 -15.50 -10.80 -15.12
C ASP A 44 -14.14 -10.13 -15.38
N ASP A 45 -13.78 -10.02 -16.67
CA ASP A 45 -12.47 -9.53 -17.10
C ASP A 45 -12.19 -8.10 -16.66
N LYS A 46 -13.22 -7.24 -16.57
CA LYS A 46 -13.08 -5.83 -16.17
C LYS A 46 -12.68 -5.69 -14.71
N THR A 47 -13.24 -6.52 -13.83
CA THR A 47 -12.87 -6.58 -12.41
C THR A 47 -11.45 -7.08 -12.23
N PHE A 48 -11.04 -8.11 -12.99
CA PHE A 48 -9.66 -8.61 -12.95
C PHE A 48 -8.66 -7.57 -13.43
N GLU A 49 -8.97 -6.83 -14.50
CA GLU A 49 -8.12 -5.74 -14.99
C GLU A 49 -7.95 -4.64 -13.93
N LYS A 50 -9.05 -4.24 -13.27
CA LYS A 50 -9.01 -3.20 -12.23
C LYS A 50 -8.23 -3.66 -10.98
N LEU A 51 -8.42 -4.91 -10.54
CA LEU A 51 -7.61 -5.51 -9.46
C LEU A 51 -6.13 -5.55 -9.85
N GLY A 52 -5.80 -5.91 -11.10
CA GLY A 52 -4.45 -5.88 -11.64
C GLY A 52 -3.81 -4.50 -11.51
N LYS A 53 -4.52 -3.45 -11.93
CA LYS A 53 -4.06 -2.05 -11.80
C LYS A 53 -3.81 -1.66 -10.34
N TYR A 54 -4.69 -2.03 -9.42
CA TYR A 54 -4.46 -1.75 -7.99
C TYR A 54 -3.22 -2.48 -7.44
N ARG A 55 -3.03 -3.75 -7.79
CA ARG A 55 -1.84 -4.53 -7.39
C ARG A 55 -0.55 -3.94 -7.93
N GLU A 56 -0.55 -3.51 -9.19
CA GLU A 56 0.60 -2.86 -9.82
C GLU A 56 0.94 -1.54 -9.13
N VAL A 57 -0.07 -0.67 -8.92
CA VAL A 57 0.13 0.60 -8.22
C VAL A 57 0.62 0.37 -6.78
N PHE A 58 0.07 -0.62 -6.07
CA PHE A 58 0.52 -0.97 -4.73
C PHE A 58 2.00 -1.40 -4.71
N LYS A 59 2.42 -2.24 -5.66
CA LYS A 59 3.83 -2.64 -5.79
C LYS A 59 4.73 -1.44 -6.07
N ASN A 60 4.37 -0.60 -7.05
CA ASN A 60 5.14 0.58 -7.43
C ASN A 60 5.26 1.57 -6.26
N MET A 61 4.17 1.77 -5.50
CA MET A 61 4.17 2.63 -4.33
C MET A 61 5.09 2.11 -3.22
N ARG A 62 5.13 0.79 -2.97
CA ARG A 62 6.09 0.20 -2.01
C ARG A 62 7.54 0.45 -2.41
N GLU A 63 7.85 0.35 -3.69
CA GLU A 63 9.20 0.66 -4.19
C GLU A 63 9.56 2.13 -4.02
N ILE A 64 8.62 3.05 -4.33
CA ILE A 64 8.80 4.49 -4.15
C ILE A 64 9.03 4.81 -2.67
N ILE A 65 8.23 4.25 -1.76
CA ILE A 65 8.39 4.45 -0.32
C ILE A 65 9.77 3.99 0.12
N ASN A 66 10.20 2.78 -0.25
CA ASN A 66 11.49 2.25 0.19
C ASN A 66 12.67 3.05 -0.37
N LYS A 67 12.60 3.47 -1.63
CA LYS A 67 13.61 4.39 -2.21
C LYS A 67 13.69 5.69 -1.41
N LYS A 68 12.54 6.25 -1.03
CA LYS A 68 12.46 7.50 -0.27
C LYS A 68 12.89 7.37 1.19
N CYS A 69 12.62 6.23 1.82
CA CYS A 69 13.14 5.91 3.14
C CYS A 69 14.66 5.82 3.11
N LYS A 70 15.21 5.08 2.13
CA LYS A 70 16.66 4.93 1.95
C LYS A 70 17.36 6.28 1.72
N SER A 71 16.80 7.17 0.90
CA SER A 71 17.38 8.50 0.68
C SER A 71 17.38 9.39 1.92
N LYS A 72 16.59 9.04 2.95
CA LYS A 72 16.50 9.77 4.22
C LYS A 72 17.19 9.04 5.39
N GLY A 73 17.90 7.94 5.12
CA GLY A 73 18.53 7.12 6.16
C GLY A 73 17.54 6.37 7.06
N LEU A 74 16.29 6.19 6.60
CA LEU A 74 15.25 5.48 7.34
C LEU A 74 15.24 3.99 6.98
N GLU A 75 14.77 3.17 7.91
CA GLU A 75 14.48 1.77 7.64
C GLU A 75 13.44 1.59 6.54
N ASN A 76 13.52 0.46 5.83
CA ASN A 76 12.48 0.06 4.88
C ASN A 76 11.13 -0.13 5.58
N ILE A 77 10.07 0.24 4.87
CA ILE A 77 8.69 0.09 5.33
C ILE A 77 8.10 -1.17 4.69
N ILE A 78 7.53 -2.02 5.55
CA ILE A 78 6.79 -3.20 5.15
C ILE A 78 5.32 -2.94 5.48
N ILE A 79 4.50 -2.75 4.45
CA ILE A 79 3.04 -2.62 4.60
C ILE A 79 2.47 -4.03 4.84
N VAL A 80 1.95 -4.27 6.03
CA VAL A 80 1.32 -5.54 6.46
C VAL A 80 -0.18 -5.36 6.62
N ASP A 81 -0.92 -6.48 6.67
CA ASP A 81 -2.37 -6.47 6.86
C ASP A 81 -2.71 -5.86 8.23
#